data_AF-A0A238YPY0-F1
#
_entry.id   AF-A0A238YPY0-F1
#
_cell.length_a   1.000
_cell.length_b   1.000
_cell.length_c   1.000
_cell.angle_alpha   90.00
_cell.angle_beta   90.00
_cell.angle_gamma   90.00
#
_symmetry.space_group_name_H-M   'P 1'
#
loop_
_entity.id
_entity.type
_entity.pdbx_description
1 polymer ?
#
loop_
_entity_poly.entity_id
_entity_poly.type
_entity_poly.pdbx_seq_one_letter_code
_entity_poly.pdbx_strand_id
1 'polypeptide(L)'
;MTLSPLRYHYQHRAELEVVVQAGTGRASAFDDLIASTGAALETDRTLGGLCDWVEPEAPASVDLPVEGVAALKAAVIAIVLHYTTTGPLA
;
A
#
# COMPACT_ATOMS: atom_id res chain seq x y z
N MET A 1 -40.45 6.84 11.97
CA MET A 1 -39.27 7.37 11.25
C MET A 1 -38.07 6.59 11.76
N THR A 2 -37.45 5.76 10.95
CA THR A 2 -36.21 5.06 11.32
C THR A 2 -35.07 5.89 10.74
N LEU A 3 -34.28 6.53 11.58
CA LEU A 3 -33.05 7.19 11.14
C LEU A 3 -31.97 6.11 11.00
N SER A 4 -31.29 6.07 9.85
CA SER A 4 -30.16 5.17 9.65
C SER A 4 -29.02 5.56 10.61
N PRO A 5 -28.28 4.59 11.19
CA PRO A 5 -27.17 4.89 12.11
C PRO A 5 -26.13 5.81 11.46
N LEU A 6 -25.55 6.72 12.25
CA LEU A 6 -24.47 7.59 11.79
C LEU A 6 -23.27 6.76 11.33
N ARG A 7 -22.71 7.11 10.17
CA ARG A 7 -21.51 6.52 9.60
C ARG A 7 -20.55 7.61 9.16
N TYR A 8 -19.27 7.36 9.31
CA TYR A 8 -18.18 8.25 8.94
C TYR A 8 -17.40 7.64 7.79
N HIS A 9 -17.26 8.38 6.70
CA HIS A 9 -16.48 7.98 5.54
C HIS A 9 -15.10 8.66 5.63
N TYR A 10 -14.05 7.86 5.60
CA TYR A 10 -12.68 8.33 5.64
C TYR A 10 -11.96 8.07 4.33
N GLN A 11 -11.08 9.00 3.98
CA GLN A 11 -10.01 8.80 3.02
C GLN A 11 -8.69 8.86 3.78
N HIS A 12 -7.97 7.75 3.86
CA HIS A 12 -6.69 7.64 4.55
C HIS A 12 -5.59 7.29 3.56
N ARG A 13 -4.51 8.08 3.54
CA ARG A 13 -3.32 7.78 2.77
C ARG A 13 -2.35 6.97 3.63
N ALA A 14 -2.23 5.67 3.34
CA ALA A 14 -1.24 4.78 3.94
C ALA A 14 0.00 4.68 3.05
N GLU A 15 1.18 4.53 3.65
CA GLU A 15 2.44 4.36 2.92
C GLU A 15 2.93 2.92 3.05
N LEU A 16 3.18 2.27 1.92
CA LEU A 16 3.80 0.95 1.84
C LEU A 16 5.25 1.10 1.38
N GLU A 17 6.19 0.84 2.29
CA GLU A 17 7.61 0.81 1.98
C GLU A 17 8.01 -0.58 1.45
N VAL A 18 8.47 -0.63 0.21
CA VAL A 18 8.91 -1.84 -0.47
C VAL A 18 10.42 -1.82 -0.60
N VAL A 19 11.11 -2.81 -0.03
CA VAL A 19 12.58 -2.89 -0.02
C VAL A 19 13.04 -4.27 -0.45
N VAL A 20 13.99 -4.31 -1.39
CA VAL A 20 14.66 -5.55 -1.82
C VAL A 20 16.16 -5.42 -1.61
N GLN A 21 16.71 -6.38 -0.85
CA GLN A 21 18.14 -6.57 -0.66
C GLN A 21 18.58 -7.87 -1.36
N ALA A 22 19.34 -7.75 -2.45
CA ALA A 22 19.83 -8.92 -3.18
C ALA A 22 21.18 -8.61 -3.85
N GLY A 23 22.07 -9.60 -3.88
CA GLY A 23 23.39 -9.48 -4.51
C GLY A 23 23.33 -9.42 -6.05
N THR A 24 22.50 -10.26 -6.66
CA THR A 24 22.20 -10.28 -8.10
C THR A 24 20.70 -10.35 -8.33
N GLY A 25 20.19 -9.90 -9.48
CA GLY A 25 18.76 -9.95 -9.80
C GLY A 25 17.87 -9.00 -8.96
N ARG A 26 18.45 -8.06 -8.22
CA ARG A 26 17.72 -7.10 -7.37
C ARG A 26 16.66 -6.31 -8.12
N ALA A 27 16.97 -5.85 -9.33
CA ALA A 27 16.03 -5.06 -10.12
C ALA A 27 14.79 -5.88 -10.51
N SER A 28 14.98 -7.09 -11.06
CA SER A 28 13.86 -7.97 -11.40
C SER A 28 13.07 -8.40 -10.18
N ALA A 29 13.73 -8.76 -9.08
CA ALA A 29 13.04 -9.12 -7.84
C ALA A 29 12.20 -7.95 -7.26
N PHE A 30 12.68 -6.72 -7.43
CA PHE A 30 11.93 -5.53 -7.05
C PHE A 30 10.72 -5.31 -7.97
N ASP A 31 10.91 -5.43 -9.29
CA ASP A 31 9.82 -5.26 -10.26
C ASP A 31 8.73 -6.34 -10.06
N ASP A 32 9.13 -7.59 -9.81
CA ASP A 32 8.23 -8.70 -9.49
C ASP A 32 7.43 -8.43 -8.20
N LEU A 33 8.08 -7.88 -7.17
CA LEU A 33 7.43 -7.54 -5.90
C LEU A 33 6.39 -6.43 -6.07
N ILE A 34 6.72 -5.37 -6.82
CA ILE A 34 5.77 -4.30 -7.13
C ILE A 34 4.58 -4.84 -7.93
N ALA A 35 4.83 -5.65 -8.97
CA ALA A 35 3.79 -6.23 -9.80
C ALA A 35 2.86 -7.16 -9.00
N SER A 36 3.42 -8.03 -8.15
CA SER A 36 2.65 -8.94 -7.30
C SER A 36 1.78 -8.19 -6.28
N THR A 37 2.30 -7.07 -5.74
CA THR A 37 1.55 -6.20 -4.84
C THR A 37 0.38 -5.55 -5.55
N GLY A 38 0.60 -5.01 -6.75
CA GLY A 38 -0.47 -4.44 -7.59
C GLY A 38 -1.56 -5.45 -7.91
N ALA A 39 -1.16 -6.66 -8.35
CA ALA A 39 -2.10 -7.75 -8.64
C ALA A 39 -2.91 -8.18 -7.41
N ALA A 40 -2.30 -8.22 -6.22
CA ALA A 40 -3.00 -8.54 -4.99
C ALA A 40 -4.07 -7.48 -4.65
N LEU A 41 -3.73 -6.19 -4.76
CA LEU A 41 -4.67 -5.08 -4.52
C LEU A 41 -5.78 -5.01 -5.59
N GLU A 42 -5.49 -5.38 -6.83
CA GLU A 42 -6.49 -5.49 -7.89
C GLU A 42 -7.44 -6.66 -7.69
N THR A 43 -6.92 -7.78 -7.20
CA THR A 43 -7.73 -8.98 -6.90
C THR A 43 -8.74 -8.69 -5.79
N ASP A 44 -8.38 -7.87 -4.81
CA ASP A 44 -9.28 -7.47 -3.73
C ASP A 44 -9.08 -6.01 -3.30
N ARG A 45 -9.84 -5.13 -3.97
CA ARG A 45 -9.90 -3.69 -3.67
C ARG A 45 -10.61 -3.36 -2.36
N THR A 46 -11.17 -4.35 -1.66
CA THR A 46 -11.87 -4.17 -0.38
C THR A 46 -11.02 -4.59 0.82
N LEU A 47 -9.85 -5.20 0.59
CA LEU A 47 -9.01 -5.78 1.64
C LEU A 47 -9.81 -6.69 2.59
N GLY A 48 -10.56 -7.64 2.03
CA GLY A 48 -11.41 -8.54 2.79
C GLY A 48 -12.62 -7.86 3.46
N GLY A 49 -13.10 -6.75 2.88
CA GLY A 49 -14.22 -5.95 3.41
C GLY A 49 -13.85 -4.93 4.48
N LEU A 50 -12.55 -4.70 4.74
CA LEU A 50 -12.07 -3.65 5.65
C LEU A 50 -12.16 -2.25 5.03
N CYS A 51 -12.03 -2.18 3.71
CA CYS A 51 -12.16 -0.97 2.91
C CYS A 51 -13.35 -1.09 1.96
N ASP A 52 -13.99 0.05 1.69
CA ASP A 52 -14.97 0.17 0.63
C ASP A 52 -14.26 0.22 -0.74
N TRP A 53 -13.10 0.88 -0.79
CA TRP A 53 -12.26 0.96 -1.98
C TRP A 53 -10.80 1.24 -1.63
N VAL A 54 -9.87 0.67 -2.40
CA VAL A 54 -8.44 0.92 -2.29
C VAL A 54 -7.89 1.40 -3.62
N GLU A 55 -7.16 2.51 -3.60
CA GLU A 55 -6.52 3.12 -4.76
C GLU A 55 -5.01 3.26 -4.53
N PRO A 56 -4.19 2.34 -5.07
CA PRO A 56 -2.74 2.48 -5.04
C PRO A 56 -2.28 3.52 -6.06
N GLU A 57 -1.27 4.29 -5.68
CA GLU A 57 -0.57 5.24 -6.54
C GLU A 57 0.71 4.64 -7.11
N ALA A 58 1.36 5.35 -8.03
CA ALA A 58 2.63 4.92 -8.60
C ALA A 58 3.74 4.82 -7.53
N PRO A 59 4.59 3.78 -7.55
CA PRO A 59 5.73 3.68 -6.64
C PRO A 59 6.71 4.84 -6.84
N ALA A 60 7.10 5.51 -5.74
CA ALA A 60 8.13 6.54 -5.73
C ALA A 60 9.45 5.95 -5.20
N SER A 61 10.50 5.93 -6.03
CA SER A 61 11.80 5.38 -5.66
C SER A 61 12.44 6.13 -4.48
N VAL A 62 13.04 5.38 -3.56
CA VAL A 62 13.77 5.94 -2.42
C VAL A 62 15.27 5.71 -2.61
N ASP A 63 16.05 6.79 -2.55
CA ASP A 63 17.50 6.74 -2.52
C ASP A 63 17.98 6.48 -1.09
N LEU A 64 18.35 5.22 -0.82
CA LEU A 64 18.91 4.83 0.47
C LEU A 64 20.44 4.93 0.43
N PRO A 65 21.08 5.69 1.34
CA PRO A 65 22.53 5.62 1.48
C PRO A 65 22.90 4.26 2.08
N VAL A 66 23.56 3.40 1.31
CA VAL A 66 23.98 2.08 1.77
C VAL A 66 25.49 2.08 1.99
N GLU A 67 25.94 2.14 3.25
CA GLU A 67 27.35 1.92 3.59
C GLU A 67 27.63 0.41 3.69
N GLY A 68 28.38 -0.14 2.74
CA GLY A 68 29.10 -1.42 2.89
C GLY A 68 28.28 -2.74 2.88
N VAL A 69 26.96 -2.73 2.66
CA VAL A 69 26.12 -3.95 2.59
C VAL A 69 25.53 -4.12 1.17
N ALA A 70 25.09 -5.34 0.84
CA ALA A 70 24.44 -5.68 -0.43
C ALA A 70 23.44 -4.61 -0.88
N ALA A 71 23.54 -4.18 -2.15
CA ALA A 71 22.78 -3.05 -2.67
C ALA A 71 21.27 -3.18 -2.38
N LEU A 72 20.66 -2.09 -1.91
CA LEU A 72 19.22 -1.99 -1.65
C LEU A 72 18.50 -1.34 -2.83
N LYS A 73 17.28 -1.79 -3.15
CA LYS A 73 16.33 -1.06 -4.00
C LYS A 73 15.07 -0.85 -3.20
N ALA A 74 14.60 0.40 -3.13
CA ALA A 74 13.41 0.75 -2.36
C ALA A 74 12.47 1.67 -3.14
N ALA A 75 11.18 1.57 -2.84
CA ALA A 75 10.17 2.58 -3.18
C ALA A 75 9.10 2.65 -2.11
N VAL A 76 8.42 3.79 -2.05
CA VAL A 76 7.17 3.95 -1.30
C VAL A 76 6.01 3.93 -2.28
N ILE A 77 5.01 3.10 -2.01
CA ILE A 77 3.72 3.13 -2.70
C ILE A 77 2.72 3.77 -1.74
N ALA A 78 2.17 4.92 -2.12
CA ALA A 78 1.04 5.48 -1.41
C ALA A 78 -0.24 4.72 -1.79
N ILE A 79 -1.06 4.40 -0.79
CA ILE A 79 -2.31 3.70 -0.96
C ILE A 79 -3.41 4.54 -0.31
N VAL A 80 -4.36 4.98 -1.12
CA VAL A 80 -5.54 5.71 -0.64
C VAL A 80 -6.63 4.70 -0.29
N LEU A 81 -6.97 4.64 0.99
CA LEU A 81 -7.98 3.76 1.56
C LEU A 81 -9.26 4.56 1.78
N HIS A 82 -10.35 4.10 1.19
CA HIS A 82 -11.70 4.59 1.44
C HIS A 82 -12.42 3.56 2.30
N TYR A 83 -12.87 3.97 3.49
CA TYR A 83 -13.57 3.07 4.40
C TYR A 83 -14.59 3.82 5.25
N THR A 84 -15.54 3.05 5.77
CA THR A 84 -16.62 3.56 6.59
C THR A 84 -16.57 2.97 8.00
N THR A 85 -16.61 3.84 9.01
CA THR A 85 -16.61 3.45 10.42
C THR A 85 -17.80 4.03 11.17
N THR A 86 -18.15 3.44 12.31
CA THR A 86 -19.20 3.93 13.21
C THR A 86 -18.74 5.07 14.12
N GLY A 87 -17.44 5.35 14.16
CA GLY A 87 -16.88 6.46 14.92
C GLY A 87 -15.40 6.72 14.61
N PRO A 88 -14.89 7.92 14.93
CA PRO A 88 -13.51 8.31 14.65
C PRO A 88 -12.44 7.51 15.42
N LEU A 89 -12.85 6.75 16.44
CA LEU A 89 -11.97 5.97 17.33
C LEU A 89 -12.38 4.49 17.39
N ALA A 90 -13.28 4.05 16.50
CA ALA A 90 -13.81 2.69 16.49
C ALA A 90 -12.86 1.70 15.81
#